data_AF-A0A229GLX2-F1
#
_entry.id   AF-A0A229GLX2-F1
#
_cell.length_a   1.000
_cell.length_b   1.000
_cell.length_c   1.000
_cell.angle_alpha   90.00
_cell.angle_beta   90.00
_cell.angle_gamma   90.00
#
_symmetry.space_group_name_H-M   'P 1'
#
loop_
_entity.id
_entity.type
_entity.pdbx_description
1 polymer ?
#
loop_
_entity_poly.entity_id
_entity_poly.type
_entity_poly.pdbx_seq_one_letter_code
_entity_poly.pdbx_strand_id
1 'polypeptide(L)'
;MSPDNAPDTTEVTSEMARRCPICTTLFTVATATSRQVFCSPTCKETNRQSKPVQQTCPACQTEFTTTAGQRRIYCSDECRMTSRTSEDARENRTCPVCEGPFEALRTVRQIYCSPACRKDAERRRDQARDEDRARRLGETPTPPSLPELPPQPKPFSRASSRQPTLERDPLEPTATRNCPHCQQPVTIVALLATPEAARPSVPTAIPDIVPLRRTP
;
A
#
# COMPACT_ATOMS: atom_id res chain seq x y z
N MET A 1 -56.89 23.08 -21.85
CA MET A 1 -55.47 23.50 -21.78
C MET A 1 -54.71 22.43 -21.04
N SER A 2 -54.09 21.51 -21.78
CA SER A 2 -53.12 20.55 -21.26
C SER A 2 -51.90 20.64 -22.17
N PRO A 3 -50.69 20.92 -21.65
CA PRO A 3 -49.50 20.77 -22.45
C PRO A 3 -49.00 19.33 -22.35
N ASP A 4 -48.89 18.69 -23.50
CA ASP A 4 -48.10 17.49 -23.73
C ASP A 4 -46.64 17.73 -23.32
N ASN A 5 -46.15 16.92 -22.40
CA ASN A 5 -44.75 16.87 -22.03
C ASN A 5 -44.18 15.57 -22.59
N ALA A 6 -43.58 15.65 -23.78
CA ALA A 6 -42.82 14.55 -24.37
C ALA A 6 -41.38 14.60 -23.80
N PRO A 7 -40.88 13.54 -23.16
CA PRO A 7 -39.48 13.49 -22.76
C PRO A 7 -38.60 13.21 -23.99
N ASP A 8 -37.72 14.17 -24.24
CA ASP A 8 -36.61 14.14 -25.17
C ASP A 8 -35.80 12.83 -25.03
N THR A 9 -35.85 11.99 -26.06
CA THR A 9 -35.19 10.68 -26.08
C THR A 9 -34.18 10.64 -27.22
N THR A 10 -33.09 11.42 -27.18
CA THR A 10 -32.02 11.27 -28.20
C THR A 10 -30.57 11.46 -27.77
N GLU A 11 -30.23 11.80 -26.52
CA GLU A 11 -28.82 12.17 -26.23
C GLU A 11 -27.87 11.05 -25.73
N VAL A 12 -28.32 9.80 -25.56
CA VAL A 12 -27.50 8.77 -24.87
C VAL A 12 -26.76 7.78 -25.79
N THR A 13 -26.79 7.94 -27.13
CA THR A 13 -26.08 7.01 -28.05
C THR A 13 -24.61 7.38 -28.32
N SER A 14 -24.15 8.54 -27.86
CA SER A 14 -22.82 9.08 -28.19
C SER A 14 -21.67 8.49 -27.35
N GLU A 15 -21.90 8.16 -26.08
CA GLU A 15 -20.82 7.78 -25.15
C GLU A 15 -20.13 6.45 -25.50
N MET A 16 -20.84 5.56 -26.20
CA MET A 16 -20.33 4.25 -26.62
C MET A 16 -19.82 4.24 -28.06
N ALA A 17 -19.88 5.37 -28.77
CA ALA A 17 -19.44 5.46 -30.15
C ALA A 17 -17.92 5.60 -30.24
N ARG A 18 -17.30 4.80 -31.10
CA ARG A 18 -15.86 4.82 -31.42
C ARG A 18 -15.67 4.90 -32.92
N ARG A 19 -14.55 5.49 -33.35
CA ARG A 19 -14.15 5.50 -34.77
C ARG A 19 -13.17 4.37 -35.04
N CYS A 20 -13.44 3.58 -36.07
CA CYS A 20 -12.53 2.54 -36.52
C CYS A 20 -11.30 3.17 -37.21
N PRO A 21 -10.06 2.83 -36.84
CA PRO A 21 -8.86 3.43 -37.44
C PRO A 21 -8.60 2.99 -38.90
N ILE A 22 -9.27 1.94 -39.39
CA ILE A 22 -9.05 1.39 -40.74
C ILE A 22 -10.02 1.96 -41.77
N CYS A 23 -11.31 1.98 -41.44
CA CYS A 23 -12.36 2.45 -42.36
C CYS A 23 -13.02 3.76 -41.92
N THR A 24 -12.59 4.34 -40.80
CA THR A 24 -13.11 5.59 -40.21
C THR A 24 -14.59 5.58 -39.82
N THR A 25 -15.28 4.43 -39.94
CA THR A 25 -16.69 4.29 -39.57
C THR A 25 -16.88 4.42 -38.06
N LEU A 26 -17.98 5.09 -37.68
CA LEU A 26 -18.47 5.11 -36.31
C LEU A 26 -19.15 3.78 -36.00
N PHE A 27 -18.82 3.19 -34.85
CA PHE A 27 -19.44 1.97 -34.36
C PHE A 27 -19.65 2.07 -32.84
N THR A 28 -20.67 1.41 -32.33
CA THR A 28 -20.96 1.37 -30.89
C THR A 28 -20.35 0.13 -30.25
N VAL A 29 -19.76 0.29 -29.07
CA VAL A 29 -19.30 -0.84 -28.25
C VAL A 29 -20.38 -1.29 -27.28
N ALA A 30 -20.37 -2.57 -26.90
CA ALA A 30 -21.35 -3.13 -25.97
C ALA A 30 -21.26 -2.56 -24.55
N THR A 31 -20.06 -2.12 -24.13
CA THR A 31 -19.83 -1.53 -22.80
C THR A 31 -18.80 -0.41 -22.88
N ALA A 32 -18.91 0.59 -21.99
CA ALA A 32 -17.93 1.66 -21.88
C ALA A 32 -16.50 1.14 -21.57
N THR A 33 -16.40 0.02 -20.88
CA THR A 33 -15.12 -0.66 -20.55
C THR A 33 -14.56 -1.55 -21.66
N SER A 34 -15.29 -1.70 -22.78
CA SER A 34 -14.84 -2.54 -23.90
C SER A 34 -13.48 -2.10 -24.41
N ARG A 35 -12.59 -3.04 -24.75
CA ARG A 35 -11.31 -2.77 -25.41
C ARG A 35 -11.40 -2.85 -26.94
N GLN A 36 -12.61 -2.96 -27.50
CA GLN A 36 -12.81 -3.07 -28.94
C GLN A 36 -12.44 -1.74 -29.64
N VAL A 37 -11.48 -1.82 -30.56
CA VAL A 37 -10.98 -0.68 -31.34
C VAL A 37 -11.51 -0.69 -32.79
N PHE A 38 -11.80 -1.88 -33.31
CA PHE A 38 -12.23 -2.06 -34.70
C PHE A 38 -13.73 -2.34 -34.78
N CYS A 39 -14.39 -1.83 -35.82
CA CYS A 39 -15.81 -2.06 -36.05
C CYS A 39 -16.13 -3.52 -36.44
N SER A 40 -15.15 -4.27 -36.96
CA SER A 40 -15.36 -5.63 -37.46
C SER A 40 -14.08 -6.48 -37.36
N PRO A 41 -14.20 -7.83 -37.39
CA PRO A 41 -13.04 -8.72 -37.48
C PRO A 41 -12.23 -8.49 -38.77
N THR A 42 -12.86 -8.10 -39.87
CA THR A 42 -12.18 -7.76 -41.12
C THR A 42 -11.25 -6.56 -40.94
N CYS A 43 -11.73 -5.46 -40.35
CA CYS A 43 -10.88 -4.30 -40.08
C CYS A 43 -9.73 -4.63 -39.12
N LYS A 44 -9.98 -5.51 -38.13
CA LYS A 44 -8.92 -6.01 -37.24
C LYS A 44 -7.85 -6.78 -38.02
N GLU A 45 -8.24 -7.61 -38.98
CA GLU A 45 -7.31 -8.39 -39.80
C GLU A 45 -6.56 -7.51 -40.81
N THR A 46 -7.23 -6.56 -41.46
CA THR A 46 -6.57 -5.55 -42.30
C THR A 46 -5.52 -4.76 -41.54
N ASN A 47 -5.80 -4.41 -40.27
CA ASN A 47 -4.81 -3.78 -39.41
C ASN A 47 -3.61 -4.71 -39.11
N ARG A 48 -3.83 -6.02 -38.95
CA ARG A 48 -2.72 -6.98 -38.76
C ARG A 48 -1.87 -7.15 -40.01
N GLN A 49 -2.49 -7.08 -41.18
CA GLN A 49 -1.83 -7.18 -42.49
C GLN A 49 -1.27 -5.84 -42.99
N SER A 50 -1.37 -4.78 -42.19
CA SER A 50 -0.87 -3.47 -42.58
C SER A 50 0.64 -3.51 -42.81
N LYS A 51 1.10 -2.72 -43.79
CA LYS A 51 2.45 -2.78 -44.34
C LYS A 51 3.50 -2.63 -43.23
N PRO A 52 4.63 -3.37 -43.31
CA PRO A 52 5.70 -3.20 -42.35
C PRO A 52 6.20 -1.76 -42.35
N VAL A 53 6.39 -1.21 -41.15
CA VAL A 53 6.95 0.13 -40.94
C VAL A 53 8.46 -0.01 -40.81
N GLN A 54 9.19 0.77 -41.60
CA GLN A 54 10.63 0.93 -41.47
C GLN A 54 10.92 1.76 -40.21
N GLN A 55 11.79 1.26 -39.34
CA GLN A 55 12.28 1.96 -38.15
C GLN A 55 13.80 1.87 -38.09
N THR A 56 14.42 2.88 -37.46
CA THR A 56 15.87 2.89 -37.21
C THR A 56 16.13 2.48 -35.78
N CYS A 57 17.01 1.50 -35.56
CA CYS A 57 17.34 1.02 -34.22
C CYS A 57 18.20 2.05 -33.47
N PRO A 58 17.80 2.54 -32.29
CA PRO A 58 18.61 3.52 -31.54
C PRO A 58 19.98 3.01 -31.08
N ALA A 59 20.16 1.69 -30.97
CA ALA A 59 21.40 1.08 -30.45
C ALA A 59 22.47 0.88 -31.53
N CYS A 60 22.10 0.42 -32.72
CA CYS A 60 23.04 0.13 -33.83
C CYS A 60 22.85 1.01 -35.05
N GLN A 61 21.84 1.89 -35.05
CA GLN A 61 21.49 2.82 -36.12
C GLN A 61 21.15 2.14 -37.47
N THR A 62 20.92 0.83 -37.47
CA THR A 62 20.50 0.11 -38.68
C THR A 62 18.99 0.19 -38.88
N GLU A 63 18.57 0.26 -40.13
CA GLU A 63 17.17 0.16 -40.51
C GLU A 63 16.66 -1.27 -40.33
N PHE A 64 15.44 -1.40 -39.82
CA PHE A 64 14.76 -2.69 -39.68
C PHE A 64 13.25 -2.54 -39.89
N THR A 65 12.63 -3.61 -40.38
CA THR A 65 11.19 -3.66 -40.62
C THR A 65 10.45 -4.18 -39.40
N THR A 66 9.32 -3.56 -39.08
CA THR A 66 8.42 -3.98 -38.00
C THR A 66 7.00 -4.11 -38.52
N THR A 67 6.26 -5.13 -38.10
CA THR A 67 4.84 -5.23 -38.44
C THR A 67 4.10 -4.03 -37.86
N ALA A 68 3.26 -3.40 -38.67
CA ALA A 68 2.47 -2.27 -38.23
C ALA A 68 1.58 -2.68 -37.05
N GLY A 69 1.70 -1.92 -35.95
CA GLY A 69 1.07 -2.21 -34.66
C GLY A 69 1.99 -2.83 -33.60
N GLN A 70 3.16 -3.38 -33.99
CA GLN A 70 4.15 -3.84 -33.02
C GLN A 70 5.09 -2.68 -32.65
N ARG A 71 5.02 -2.22 -31.39
CA ARG A 71 5.88 -1.14 -30.84
C ARG A 71 7.33 -1.60 -30.59
N ARG A 72 7.93 -2.31 -31.54
CA ARG A 72 9.31 -2.79 -31.44
C ARG A 72 10.24 -1.63 -31.80
N ILE A 73 11.10 -1.25 -30.85
CA ILE A 73 12.05 -0.11 -30.98
C ILE A 73 13.44 -0.58 -31.42
N TYR A 74 13.83 -1.82 -31.08
CA TYR A 74 15.17 -2.35 -31.34
C TYR A 74 15.14 -3.49 -32.38
N CYS A 75 16.14 -3.54 -33.26
CA CYS A 75 16.25 -4.53 -34.33
C CYS A 75 16.51 -5.97 -33.83
N SER A 76 17.04 -6.14 -32.61
CA SER A 76 17.32 -7.43 -31.96
C SER A 76 17.18 -7.33 -30.44
N ASP A 77 17.15 -8.48 -29.75
CA ASP A 77 17.20 -8.49 -28.29
C ASP A 77 18.56 -7.99 -27.78
N GLU A 78 19.65 -8.31 -28.48
CA GLU A 78 20.99 -7.80 -28.15
C GLU A 78 21.01 -6.27 -28.12
N CYS A 79 20.48 -5.61 -29.17
CA CYS A 79 20.36 -4.15 -29.20
C CYS A 79 19.48 -3.60 -28.06
N ARG A 80 18.43 -4.33 -27.67
CA ARG A 80 17.58 -3.98 -26.52
C ARG A 80 18.36 -4.06 -25.21
N MET A 81 19.20 -5.08 -25.03
CA MET A 81 20.01 -5.25 -23.83
C MET A 81 21.13 -4.21 -23.78
N THR A 82 21.85 -4.01 -24.88
CA THR A 82 22.91 -3.00 -24.99
C THR A 82 22.40 -1.60 -24.63
N SER A 83 21.22 -1.22 -25.15
CA SER A 83 20.61 0.07 -24.81
C SER A 83 20.14 0.17 -23.36
N ARG A 84 19.93 -0.95 -22.65
CA ARG A 84 19.56 -0.96 -21.22
C ARG A 84 20.77 -0.94 -20.31
N THR A 85 21.90 -1.47 -20.76
CA THR A 85 23.14 -1.56 -19.99
C THR A 85 24.13 -0.45 -20.29
N SER A 86 23.87 0.37 -21.31
CA SER A 86 24.72 1.51 -21.66
C SER A 86 24.80 2.53 -20.52
N GLU A 87 25.91 3.26 -20.47
CA GLU A 87 26.12 4.34 -19.51
C GLU A 87 25.05 5.43 -19.63
N ASP A 88 24.56 5.71 -20.85
CA ASP A 88 23.47 6.65 -21.10
C ASP A 88 22.14 6.25 -20.44
N ALA A 89 21.95 4.95 -20.17
CA ALA A 89 20.77 4.46 -19.47
C ALA A 89 20.82 4.73 -17.97
N ARG A 90 22.00 5.12 -17.45
CA ARG A 90 22.25 5.38 -16.04
C ARG A 90 22.35 6.88 -15.77
N GLU A 91 22.02 7.25 -14.54
CA GLU A 91 22.15 8.62 -14.05
C GLU A 91 22.47 8.63 -12.56
N ASN A 92 23.23 9.64 -12.15
CA ASN A 92 23.55 9.87 -10.75
C ASN A 92 22.43 10.67 -10.09
N ARG A 93 21.85 10.12 -9.02
CA ARG A 93 20.84 10.74 -8.18
C ARG A 93 21.37 10.90 -6.76
N THR A 94 20.84 11.85 -6.02
CA THR A 94 21.19 12.07 -4.61
C THR A 94 20.13 11.46 -3.71
N CYS A 95 20.54 10.65 -2.73
CA CYS A 95 19.61 10.03 -1.79
C CYS A 95 19.12 11.07 -0.76
N PRO A 96 17.81 11.28 -0.57
CA PRO A 96 17.29 12.27 0.37
C PRO A 96 17.46 11.88 1.86
N VAL A 97 17.99 10.69 2.16
CA VAL A 97 18.14 10.20 3.55
C VAL A 97 19.57 10.30 4.06
N CYS A 98 20.53 9.88 3.23
CA CYS A 98 21.95 9.92 3.56
C CYS A 98 22.72 10.97 2.76
N GLU A 99 22.06 11.69 1.85
CA GLU A 99 22.65 12.72 0.98
C GLU A 99 23.78 12.22 0.06
N GLY A 100 24.02 10.91 0.03
CA GLY A 100 25.02 10.29 -0.82
C GLY A 100 24.57 10.20 -2.28
N PRO A 101 25.51 10.37 -3.23
CA PRO A 101 25.23 10.08 -4.64
C PRO A 101 25.06 8.57 -4.84
N PHE A 102 24.17 8.18 -5.74
CA PHE A 102 23.99 6.81 -6.19
C PHE A 102 23.62 6.76 -7.66
N GLU A 103 24.03 5.69 -8.33
CA GLU A 103 23.75 5.45 -9.74
C GLU A 103 22.44 4.66 -9.89
N ALA A 104 21.55 5.12 -10.75
CA ALA A 104 20.28 4.47 -11.04
C ALA A 104 19.94 4.49 -12.53
N LEU A 105 19.12 3.53 -12.97
CA LEU A 105 18.60 3.55 -14.33
C LEU A 105 17.59 4.70 -14.50
N ARG A 106 17.72 5.49 -15.58
CA ARG A 106 16.81 6.59 -15.93
C ARG A 106 15.36 6.13 -16.06
N THR A 107 15.17 4.90 -16.53
CA THR A 107 13.85 4.28 -16.69
C THR A 107 13.17 3.92 -15.37
N VAL A 108 13.94 3.74 -14.30
CA VAL A 108 13.43 3.33 -12.99
C VAL A 108 13.28 4.55 -12.10
N ARG A 109 12.15 4.65 -11.40
CA ARG A 109 11.86 5.73 -10.42
C ARG A 109 12.50 5.44 -9.05
N GLN A 110 13.75 5.00 -9.02
CA GLN A 110 14.48 4.74 -7.77
C GLN A 110 14.91 6.05 -7.11
N ILE A 111 14.43 6.30 -5.89
CA ILE A 111 14.67 7.54 -5.13
C ILE A 111 15.77 7.37 -4.08
N TYR A 112 15.93 6.16 -3.55
CA TYR A 112 16.87 5.88 -2.45
C TYR A 112 18.05 5.04 -2.94
N CYS A 113 19.22 5.31 -2.40
CA CYS A 113 20.44 4.55 -2.73
C CYS A 113 20.36 3.08 -2.28
N SER A 114 19.58 2.77 -1.24
CA SER A 114 19.49 1.43 -0.68
C SER A 114 18.12 1.13 -0.06
N PRO A 115 17.79 -0.17 0.14
CA PRO A 115 16.61 -0.57 0.90
C PRO A 115 16.60 -0.06 2.34
N ALA A 116 17.78 0.15 2.95
CA ALA A 116 17.91 0.73 4.28
C ALA A 116 17.42 2.18 4.29
N CYS A 117 17.94 3.02 3.39
CA CYS A 117 17.49 4.40 3.25
C CYS A 117 16.00 4.49 2.90
N ARG A 118 15.46 3.56 2.10
CA ARG A 118 14.02 3.50 1.85
C ARG A 118 13.21 3.29 3.14
N LYS A 119 13.60 2.29 3.95
CA LYS A 119 12.95 2.02 5.24
C LYS A 119 13.09 3.18 6.22
N ASP A 120 14.23 3.86 6.22
CA ASP A 120 14.47 5.03 7.07
C ASP A 120 13.56 6.20 6.68
N ALA A 121 13.41 6.46 5.37
CA ALA A 121 12.46 7.45 4.87
C ALA A 121 11.01 7.09 5.21
N GLU A 122 10.64 5.82 5.14
CA GLU A 122 9.33 5.33 5.58
C GLU A 122 9.10 5.63 7.07
N ARG A 123 10.03 5.25 7.95
CA ARG A 123 9.95 5.53 9.39
C ARG A 123 9.84 7.02 9.70
N ARG A 124 10.63 7.87 9.04
CA ARG A 124 10.54 9.34 9.22
C ARG A 124 9.17 9.88 8.82
N ARG A 125 8.57 9.35 7.74
CA ARG A 125 7.21 9.74 7.33
C ARG A 125 6.14 9.26 8.30
N ASP A 126 6.29 8.06 8.87
CA ASP A 126 5.39 7.55 9.92
C ASP A 126 5.47 8.44 11.16
N GLN A 127 6.68 8.73 11.64
CA GLN A 127 6.91 9.64 12.78
C GLN A 127 6.27 11.01 12.54
N ALA A 128 6.49 11.62 11.38
CA ALA A 128 5.87 12.92 11.05
C ALA A 128 4.34 12.86 11.02
N ARG A 129 3.74 11.74 10.60
CA ARG A 129 2.28 11.53 10.65
C ARG A 129 1.78 11.38 12.08
N ASP A 130 2.51 10.66 12.92
CA ASP A 130 2.15 10.46 14.32
C ASP A 130 2.30 11.76 15.11
N GLU A 131 3.34 12.55 14.84
CA GLU A 131 3.52 13.91 15.39
C GLU A 131 2.41 14.85 14.93
N ASP A 132 1.99 14.82 13.65
CA ASP A 132 0.85 15.60 13.18
C ASP A 132 -0.46 15.17 13.85
N ARG A 133 -0.66 13.87 14.06
CA ARG A 133 -1.80 13.33 14.81
C ARG A 133 -1.79 13.82 16.26
N ALA A 134 -0.64 13.73 16.95
CA ALA A 134 -0.47 14.17 18.32
C ALA A 134 -0.75 15.67 18.46
N ARG A 135 -0.22 16.49 17.52
CA ARG A 135 -0.53 17.94 17.43
C ARG A 135 -2.03 18.22 17.31
N ARG A 136 -2.77 17.44 16.51
CA ARG A 136 -4.23 17.61 16.36
C ARG A 136 -5.02 17.19 17.61
N LEU A 137 -4.51 16.23 18.37
CA LEU A 137 -5.14 15.74 19.60
C LEU A 137 -4.75 16.55 20.85
N GLY A 138 -3.83 17.52 20.73
CA GLY A 138 -3.29 18.26 21.86
C GLY A 138 -2.33 17.43 22.72
N GLU A 139 -1.92 16.25 22.23
CA GLU A 139 -0.88 15.42 22.84
C GLU A 139 0.46 16.01 22.43
N THR A 140 1.08 16.81 23.30
CA THR A 140 2.48 17.22 23.07
C THR A 140 3.35 15.96 23.06
N PRO A 141 4.25 15.78 22.08
CA PRO A 141 5.17 14.65 22.09
C PRO A 141 5.94 14.66 23.40
N THR A 142 5.80 13.60 24.20
CA THR A 142 6.71 13.39 25.34
C THR A 142 8.12 13.41 24.81
N PRO A 143 8.99 14.33 25.28
CA PRO A 143 10.37 14.40 24.80
C PRO A 143 11.05 13.05 25.04
N PRO A 144 11.97 12.62 24.16
CA PRO A 144 12.77 11.43 24.43
C PRO A 144 13.47 11.66 25.77
N SER A 145 13.25 10.74 26.71
CA SER A 145 13.90 10.73 28.01
C SER A 145 15.40 10.97 27.82
N LEU A 146 15.89 12.05 28.44
CA LEU A 146 17.30 12.43 28.48
C LEU A 146 18.19 11.19 28.70
N PRO A 147 19.41 11.14 28.11
CA PRO A 147 20.36 10.09 28.41
C PRO A 147 20.57 10.02 29.92
N GLU A 148 20.24 8.87 30.50
CA GLU A 148 20.47 8.58 31.91
C GLU A 148 21.95 8.85 32.20
N LEU A 149 22.21 9.83 33.08
CA LEU A 149 23.56 10.11 33.56
C LEU A 149 24.18 8.82 34.09
N PRO A 150 25.49 8.59 33.88
CA PRO A 150 26.15 7.37 34.31
C PRO A 150 25.87 7.11 35.81
N PRO A 151 25.55 5.87 36.20
CA PRO A 151 25.24 5.58 37.59
C PRO A 151 26.46 5.88 38.46
N GLN A 152 26.28 6.77 39.43
CA GLN A 152 27.26 7.03 40.48
C GLN A 152 27.61 5.72 41.21
N PRO A 153 28.89 5.44 41.50
CA PRO A 153 29.28 4.23 42.20
C PRO A 153 28.73 4.25 43.64
N LYS A 154 27.82 3.32 43.93
CA LYS A 154 27.28 3.11 45.28
C LYS A 154 28.36 2.48 46.17
N PRO A 155 28.58 2.97 47.41
CA PRO A 155 29.48 2.30 48.34
C PRO A 155 28.89 0.95 48.74
N PHE A 156 29.77 -0.05 48.79
CA PHE A 156 29.47 -1.41 49.22
C PHE A 156 28.85 -1.41 50.63
N SER A 157 27.66 -1.98 50.76
CA SER A 157 27.12 -2.44 52.04
C SER A 157 26.40 -3.75 51.80
N ARG A 158 26.93 -4.78 52.46
CA ARG A 158 26.61 -6.20 52.31
C ARG A 158 25.38 -6.56 53.15
N ALA A 159 24.76 -7.68 52.76
CA ALA A 159 23.87 -8.55 53.52
C ALA A 159 22.37 -8.23 53.55
N SER A 160 21.66 -8.99 52.72
CA SER A 160 20.52 -9.85 53.09
C SER A 160 19.55 -9.31 54.14
N SER A 161 18.41 -8.81 53.67
CA SER A 161 17.16 -8.90 54.41
C SER A 161 16.06 -9.35 53.47
N ARG A 162 15.79 -10.66 53.56
CA ARG A 162 14.54 -11.29 53.13
C ARG A 162 13.41 -10.56 53.85
N GLN A 163 12.66 -9.70 53.17
CA GLN A 163 11.36 -9.31 53.67
C GLN A 163 10.36 -10.41 53.27
N PRO A 164 9.61 -10.99 54.21
CA PRO A 164 8.51 -11.87 53.88
C PRO A 164 7.42 -11.06 53.18
N THR A 165 6.92 -11.59 52.07
CA THR A 165 5.67 -11.19 51.44
C THR A 165 4.56 -11.34 52.48
N LEU A 166 4.02 -10.22 52.95
CA LEU A 166 2.75 -10.22 53.65
C LEU A 166 1.68 -10.67 52.64
N GLU A 167 1.15 -11.88 52.84
CA GLU A 167 -0.08 -12.34 52.22
C GLU A 167 -1.16 -11.30 52.52
N ARG A 168 -1.65 -10.65 51.47
CA ARG A 168 -2.77 -9.72 51.55
C ARG A 168 -4.05 -10.53 51.51
N ASP A 169 -4.91 -10.32 52.51
CA ASP A 169 -6.20 -11.01 52.65
C ASP A 169 -7.03 -10.85 51.36
N PRO A 170 -7.49 -11.95 50.70
CA PRO A 170 -8.17 -11.92 49.41
C PRO A 170 -9.50 -11.16 49.37
N LEU A 171 -9.98 -10.66 50.52
CA LEU A 171 -11.24 -9.94 50.64
C LEU A 171 -11.07 -8.42 50.86
N GLU A 172 -9.85 -7.89 50.76
CA GLU A 172 -9.65 -6.43 50.85
C GLU A 172 -10.26 -5.70 49.64
N PRO A 173 -11.10 -4.68 49.87
CA PRO A 173 -11.79 -3.96 48.81
C PRO A 173 -10.80 -3.23 47.88
N THR A 174 -10.81 -3.59 46.60
CA THR A 174 -9.82 -3.12 45.62
C THR A 174 -10.02 -1.66 45.22
N ALA A 175 -11.26 -1.15 45.30
CA ALA A 175 -11.57 0.27 45.15
C ALA A 175 -12.99 0.58 45.64
N THR A 176 -13.21 1.78 46.20
CA THR A 176 -14.55 2.33 46.47
C THR A 176 -14.85 3.48 45.52
N ARG A 177 -16.06 3.52 44.96
CA ARG A 177 -16.55 4.62 44.12
C ARG A 177 -17.99 4.97 44.49
N ASN A 178 -18.32 6.25 44.46
CA ASN A 178 -19.68 6.70 44.72
C ASN A 178 -20.58 6.41 43.51
N CYS A 179 -21.77 5.85 43.75
CA CYS A 179 -22.75 5.58 42.71
C CYS A 179 -23.17 6.89 42.04
N PRO A 180 -23.14 7.01 40.71
CA PRO A 180 -23.48 8.25 40.01
C PRO A 180 -24.96 8.66 40.16
N HIS A 181 -25.83 7.78 40.66
CA HIS A 181 -27.26 8.05 40.81
C HIS A 181 -27.68 8.52 42.20
N CYS A 182 -27.05 8.04 43.27
CA CYS A 182 -27.40 8.38 44.64
C CYS A 182 -26.21 8.87 45.50
N GLN A 183 -25.01 8.97 44.90
CA GLN A 183 -23.75 9.38 45.54
C GLN A 183 -23.33 8.59 46.80
N GLN A 184 -23.96 7.44 47.06
CA GLN A 184 -23.55 6.54 48.14
C GLN A 184 -22.31 5.73 47.74
N PRO A 185 -21.41 5.41 48.69
CA PRO A 185 -20.19 4.66 48.41
C PRO A 185 -20.51 3.21 48.05
N VAL A 186 -19.97 2.74 46.93
CA VAL A 186 -20.08 1.36 46.46
C VAL A 186 -18.68 0.75 46.40
N THR A 187 -18.55 -0.46 46.93
CA THR A 187 -17.29 -1.18 47.04
C THR A 187 -17.14 -2.16 45.87
N ILE A 188 -16.07 -2.03 45.10
CA ILE A 188 -15.77 -2.91 43.98
C ILE A 188 -14.75 -3.97 44.45
N VAL A 189 -15.19 -5.22 44.46
CA VAL A 189 -14.34 -6.38 44.79
C VAL A 189 -13.91 -7.04 43.48
N ALA A 190 -12.60 -7.10 43.22
CA ALA A 190 -12.07 -7.80 42.07
C ALA A 190 -12.03 -9.31 42.38
N LEU A 191 -13.02 -10.06 41.88
CA LEU A 191 -12.96 -11.51 41.91
C LEU A 191 -11.88 -11.98 40.94
N LEU A 192 -10.75 -12.46 41.46
CA LEU A 192 -9.70 -13.11 40.70
C LEU A 192 -10.24 -14.44 40.15
N ALA A 193 -10.95 -14.39 39.02
CA ALA A 193 -11.26 -15.60 38.26
C ALA A 193 -9.96 -16.08 37.59
N THR A 194 -9.52 -17.29 37.91
CA THR A 194 -8.42 -17.95 37.21
C THR A 194 -8.80 -18.10 35.72
N PRO A 195 -7.83 -17.99 34.79
CA PRO A 195 -8.09 -18.03 33.34
C PRO A 195 -8.71 -19.35 32.85
N GLU A 196 -8.70 -20.39 33.68
CA GLU A 196 -9.29 -21.70 33.38
C GLU A 196 -10.83 -21.68 33.42
N ALA A 197 -11.44 -20.80 34.21
CA ALA A 197 -12.91 -20.68 34.30
C ALA A 197 -13.54 -19.88 33.14
N ALA A 198 -12.74 -19.17 32.33
CA ALA A 198 -13.21 -18.33 31.22
C ALA A 198 -13.22 -19.03 29.86
N ARG A 199 -12.90 -20.33 29.79
CA ARG A 199 -12.93 -21.12 28.55
C ARG A 199 -14.24 -21.93 28.46
N PRO A 200 -15.25 -21.51 27.70
CA PRO A 200 -16.32 -22.42 27.33
C PRO A 200 -15.72 -23.56 26.50
N SER A 201 -15.87 -24.80 26.98
CA SER A 201 -15.53 -25.99 26.21
C SER A 201 -16.51 -26.11 25.05
N VAL A 202 -16.05 -25.78 23.84
CA VAL A 202 -16.82 -25.99 22.62
C VAL A 202 -16.74 -27.48 22.27
N PRO A 203 -17.85 -28.22 22.18
CA PRO A 203 -17.81 -29.62 21.76
C PRO A 203 -17.33 -29.72 20.31
N THR A 204 -16.17 -30.34 20.12
CA THR A 204 -15.58 -30.66 18.83
C THR A 204 -16.37 -31.77 18.15
N ALA A 205 -17.40 -31.41 17.39
CA ALA A 205 -17.87 -32.14 16.20
C ALA A 205 -19.11 -31.45 15.60
N ILE A 206 -18.89 -30.48 14.71
CA ILE A 206 -19.88 -30.12 13.69
C ILE A 206 -19.19 -30.34 12.34
N PRO A 207 -19.61 -31.33 11.54
CA PRO A 207 -18.88 -31.76 10.35
C PRO A 207 -19.25 -30.92 9.12
N ASP A 208 -19.19 -29.58 9.18
CA ASP A 208 -19.57 -28.77 8.01
C ASP A 208 -18.95 -27.37 7.93
N ILE A 209 -17.69 -27.22 8.34
CA ILE A 209 -16.93 -25.99 8.08
C ILE A 209 -15.71 -26.32 7.23
N VAL A 210 -15.86 -26.18 5.91
CA VAL A 210 -14.76 -26.29 4.94
C VAL A 210 -13.98 -24.97 4.93
N PRO A 211 -12.68 -24.95 5.32
CA PRO A 211 -11.89 -23.73 5.28
C PRO A 211 -11.51 -23.40 3.83
N LEU A 212 -11.90 -22.20 3.36
CA LEU A 212 -11.47 -21.69 2.06
C LEU A 212 -9.96 -21.42 2.06
N ARG A 213 -9.20 -22.29 1.40
CA ARG A 213 -7.77 -22.08 1.11
C ARG A 213 -7.61 -20.91 0.13
N ARG A 214 -6.80 -19.92 0.50
CA ARG A 214 -6.25 -18.96 -0.47
C ARG A 214 -5.04 -19.60 -1.13
N THR A 215 -5.11 -19.78 -2.44
CA THR A 215 -4.00 -20.26 -3.27
C THR A 215 -2.93 -19.16 -3.46
N PRO A 216 -1.65 -19.54 -3.58
CA PRO A 216 -0.54 -18.62 -3.85
C PRO A 216 -0.56 -18.02 -5.26
#